data_AF-A0A450VK96-F1
#
_entry.id   AF-A0A450VK96-F1
#
_cell.length_a   1.000
_cell.length_b   1.000
_cell.length_c   1.000
_cell.angle_alpha   90.00
_cell.angle_beta   90.00
_cell.angle_gamma   90.00
#
_symmetry.space_group_name_H-M   'P 1'
#
loop_
_entity.id
_entity.type
_entity.pdbx_description
1 polymer ?
#
loop_
_entity_poly.entity_id
_entity_poly.type
_entity_poly.pdbx_seq_one_letter_code
_entity_poly.pdbx_strand_id
1 'polypeptide(L)'
;MVSHSIKHPNVFSDPFALSKYDDEHSDPEEDRWVLLGNAMNEIILSVVHTFQDEEGVEHVRIISARKATKAEQQLYRQRCPR
;
A
#
# COMPACT_ATOMS: atom_id res chain seq x y z
N MET A 1 -11.64 31.49 -5.92
CA MET A 1 -11.73 30.03 -6.14
C MET A 1 -10.63 29.40 -5.32
N VAL A 2 -10.97 28.71 -4.23
CA VAL A 2 -9.96 28.00 -3.44
C VAL A 2 -9.82 26.60 -4.03
N SER A 3 -8.81 26.41 -4.87
CA SER A 3 -8.40 25.08 -5.33
C SER A 3 -7.75 24.34 -4.16
N HIS A 4 -8.56 23.80 -3.25
CA HIS A 4 -8.07 22.84 -2.27
C HIS A 4 -7.84 21.52 -2.99
N SER A 5 -6.64 21.35 -3.54
CA SER A 5 -6.14 20.03 -3.92
C SER A 5 -5.82 19.27 -2.64
N ILE A 6 -6.84 18.71 -1.99
CA ILE A 6 -6.65 17.80 -0.86
C ILE A 6 -5.99 16.55 -1.44
N LYS A 7 -4.65 16.49 -1.37
CA LYS A 7 -3.90 15.24 -1.51
C LYS A 7 -4.28 14.39 -0.31
N HIS A 8 -5.22 13.50 -0.53
CA HIS A 8 -5.63 12.47 0.41
C HIS A 8 -4.45 11.51 0.59
N PRO A 9 -3.72 11.52 1.73
CA PRO A 9 -2.62 10.59 1.93
C PRO A 9 -3.16 9.17 1.92
N ASN A 10 -2.66 8.37 0.97
CA ASN A 10 -2.98 6.97 0.81
C ASN A 10 -1.71 6.14 1.00
N VAL A 11 -1.87 4.85 1.24
CA VAL A 11 -0.74 3.94 1.51
C VAL A 11 0.28 3.85 0.38
N PHE A 12 -0.12 4.12 -0.87
CA PHE A 12 0.79 4.10 -2.02
C PHE A 12 1.68 5.34 -2.09
N SER A 13 1.27 6.43 -1.44
CA SER A 13 2.04 7.67 -1.35
C SER A 13 2.84 7.79 -0.06
N ASP A 14 2.79 6.77 0.80
CA ASP A 14 3.48 6.77 2.08
C ASP A 14 4.97 6.44 1.90
N PRO A 15 5.89 7.39 2.21
CA PRO A 15 7.33 7.19 2.02
C PRO A 15 7.91 6.07 2.89
N PHE A 16 7.21 5.65 3.94
CA PHE A 16 7.65 4.57 4.83
C PHE A 16 6.95 3.24 4.55
N ALA A 17 6.09 3.19 3.53
CA ALA A 17 5.37 1.99 3.17
C ALA A 17 6.33 0.82 2.91
N LEU A 18 5.89 -0.37 3.29
CA LEU A 18 6.59 -1.62 3.11
C LEU A 18 5.83 -2.45 2.07
N SER A 19 6.40 -2.58 0.88
CA SER A 19 5.89 -3.50 -0.14
C SER A 19 6.65 -4.83 -0.06
N LYS A 20 5.92 -5.94 -0.08
CA LYS A 20 6.48 -7.29 -0.08
C LYS A 20 5.75 -8.13 -1.13
N TYR A 21 6.52 -8.83 -1.95
CA TYR A 21 5.99 -9.83 -2.88
C TYR A 21 5.37 -11.01 -2.12
N ASP A 22 4.18 -11.44 -2.53
CA ASP A 22 3.42 -12.52 -1.92
C ASP A 22 3.55 -13.80 -2.75
N ASP A 23 4.69 -14.48 -2.60
CA ASP A 23 5.04 -15.70 -3.34
C ASP A 23 4.00 -16.82 -3.18
N GLU A 24 3.34 -16.89 -2.02
CA GLU A 24 2.32 -17.91 -1.73
C GLU A 24 1.03 -17.70 -2.54
N HIS A 25 0.72 -16.45 -2.90
CA HIS A 25 -0.52 -16.09 -3.57
C HIS A 25 -0.33 -15.57 -5.00
N SER A 26 0.91 -15.48 -5.47
CA SER A 26 1.25 -15.04 -6.82
C SER A 26 1.34 -16.23 -7.76
N ASP A 27 0.89 -16.03 -9.00
CA ASP A 27 0.88 -17.03 -10.06
C ASP A 27 1.60 -16.46 -11.30
N PRO A 28 1.99 -17.28 -12.29
CA PRO A 28 2.70 -16.82 -13.48
C PRO A 28 1.98 -15.73 -14.30
N GLU A 29 0.67 -15.58 -14.11
CA GLU A 29 -0.18 -14.59 -14.79
C GLU A 29 -0.50 -13.36 -13.91
N GLU A 30 -0.26 -13.43 -12.60
CA GLU A 30 -0.65 -12.37 -11.65
C GLU A 30 0.33 -12.27 -10.46
N ASP A 31 1.17 -11.24 -10.48
CA ASP A 31 2.05 -10.89 -9.37
C ASP A 31 1.28 -10.16 -8.26
N ARG A 32 1.27 -10.71 -7.04
CA ARG A 32 0.61 -10.13 -5.88
C ARG A 32 1.60 -9.52 -4.90
N TRP A 33 1.23 -8.37 -4.37
CA TRP A 33 2.04 -7.58 -3.46
C TRP A 33 1.24 -7.18 -2.25
N VAL A 34 1.83 -7.39 -1.08
CA VAL A 34 1.32 -6.88 0.20
C VAL A 34 2.02 -5.56 0.49
N LEU A 35 1.25 -4.48 0.53
CA LEU A 35 1.67 -3.14 0.91
C LEU A 35 1.18 -2.82 2.31
N LEU A 36 2.12 -2.55 3.21
CA LEU A 36 1.84 -2.08 4.56
C LEU A 36 2.24 -0.61 4.66
N GLY A 37 1.27 0.28 4.81
CA GLY A 37 1.53 1.73 4.81
C GLY A 37 0.52 2.50 5.64
N ASN A 38 0.86 3.75 5.93
CA ASN A 38 -0.01 4.70 6.60
C ASN A 38 -0.96 5.38 5.61
N ALA A 39 -2.25 5.37 5.93
CA ALA A 39 -3.28 6.11 5.23
C ALA A 39 -3.66 7.39 6.01
N MET A 40 -4.78 8.00 5.67
CA MET A 40 -5.30 9.14 6.44
C MET A 40 -5.45 8.84 7.93
N ASN A 41 -5.12 9.84 8.75
CA ASN A 41 -5.31 9.85 10.20
C ASN A 41 -4.56 8.72 10.94
N GLU A 42 -3.31 8.43 10.54
CA GLU A 42 -2.43 7.46 11.20
C GLU A 42 -2.93 6.01 11.18
N ILE A 43 -3.87 5.71 10.28
CA ILE A 43 -4.40 4.36 10.12
C ILE A 43 -3.44 3.57 9.24
N ILE A 44 -2.77 2.58 9.82
CA ILE A 44 -1.93 1.66 9.06
C ILE A 44 -2.82 0.59 8.41
N LEU A 45 -2.70 0.45 7.09
CA LEU A 45 -3.42 -0.55 6.31
C LEU A 45 -2.43 -1.57 5.73
N SER A 46 -2.90 -2.81 5.64
CA SER A 46 -2.29 -3.88 4.85
C SER A 46 -3.15 -4.06 3.61
N VAL A 47 -2.56 -3.85 2.44
CA VAL A 47 -3.24 -3.81 1.14
C VAL A 47 -2.60 -4.84 0.21
N VAL A 48 -3.39 -5.81 -0.23
CA VAL A 48 -2.99 -6.75 -1.28
C VAL A 48 -3.37 -6.15 -2.62
N HIS A 49 -2.41 -6.01 -3.51
CA HIS A 49 -2.62 -5.43 -4.83
C HIS A 49 -1.79 -6.14 -5.90
N THR A 50 -2.18 -5.93 -7.15
CA THR A 50 -1.40 -6.30 -8.33
C THR A 50 -1.00 -5.03 -9.08
N PHE A 51 0.09 -5.11 -9.83
CA PHE A 51 0.50 -4.06 -10.75
C PHE A 51 0.47 -4.62 -12.18
N GLN A 52 0.01 -3.81 -13.13
CA GLN A 52 0.08 -4.10 -14.56
C GLN A 52 0.50 -2.81 -15.27
N ASP A 53 1.45 -2.90 -16.19
CA ASP A 53 1.78 -1.79 -17.08
C ASP A 53 1.03 -1.98 -18.39
N GLU A 54 0.14 -1.05 -18.71
CA GLU A 54 -0.55 -1.00 -20.01
C GLU A 54 -0.17 0.31 -20.71
N GLU A 55 0.60 0.19 -21.79
CA GLU A 55 1.02 1.33 -22.62
C GLU A 55 1.76 2.44 -21.84
N GLY A 56 2.56 2.07 -20.83
CA GLY A 56 3.28 3.02 -19.97
C GLY A 56 2.41 3.68 -18.89
N VAL A 57 1.19 3.18 -18.68
CA VAL A 57 0.33 3.53 -17.56
C VAL A 57 0.36 2.37 -16.56
N GLU A 58 0.80 2.66 -15.34
CA GLU A 58 0.76 1.68 -14.25
C GLU A 58 -0.66 1.58 -13.67
N HIS A 59 -1.28 0.41 -13.84
CA HIS A 59 -2.57 0.05 -13.28
C HIS A 59 -2.37 -0.75 -12.00
N VAL A 60 -2.87 -0.22 -10.89
CA VAL A 60 -2.89 -0.91 -9.60
C VAL A 60 -4.30 -1.40 -9.30
N ARG A 61 -4.47 -2.71 -9.18
CA ARG A 61 -5.73 -3.32 -8.74
C ARG A 61 -5.63 -3.75 -7.29
N ILE A 62 -6.50 -3.22 -6.44
CA ILE A 62 -6.61 -3.63 -5.04
C ILE A 62 -7.44 -4.91 -4.97
N ILE A 63 -6.85 -5.98 -4.46
CA ILE A 63 -7.52 -7.26 -4.18
C ILE A 63 -8.17 -7.21 -2.80
N SER A 64 -7.42 -6.71 -1.81
CA SER A 64 -7.89 -6.63 -0.42
C SER A 64 -7.26 -5.43 0.29
N ALA A 65 -8.02 -4.79 1.17
CA ALA A 65 -7.52 -3.75 2.05
C ALA A 65 -8.11 -3.96 3.44
N ARG A 66 -7.23 -4.11 4.43
CA ARG A 66 -7.65 -4.23 5.83
C ARG A 66 -6.80 -3.36 6.73
N LYS A 67 -7.31 -3.09 7.94
CA LYS A 67 -6.47 -2.54 9.01
C LYS A 67 -5.32 -3.50 9.30
N ALA A 68 -4.13 -2.96 9.46
CA ALA A 68 -2.97 -3.72 9.89
C ALA A 68 -3.21 -4.29 11.29
N THR A 69 -2.77 -5.52 11.52
CA THR A 69 -2.72 -6.14 12.84
C THR A 69 -1.75 -5.40 13.75
N LYS A 70 -1.80 -5.64 15.07
CA LYS A 70 -0.86 -5.01 16.02
C LYS A 70 0.61 -5.29 15.67
N ALA A 71 0.91 -6.51 15.23
CA ALA A 71 2.25 -6.90 14.82
C ALA A 71 2.72 -6.13 13.58
N GLU A 72 1.88 -6.05 12.54
CA GLU A 72 2.17 -5.26 11.33
C GLU A 72 2.31 -3.77 11.66
N GLN A 73 1.43 -3.20 12.49
CA GLN A 73 1.57 -1.80 12.93
C GLN A 73 2.91 -1.55 13.63
N GLN A 74 3.36 -2.47 14.47
CA GLN A 74 4.65 -2.36 15.14
C GLN A 74 5.82 -2.49 14.17
N LEU A 75 5.73 -3.37 13.17
CA LEU A 75 6.71 -3.49 12.09
C LEU A 75 6.82 -2.17 11.30
N TYR A 76 5.69 -1.60 10.89
CA TYR A 76 5.65 -0.31 10.20
C TYR A 76 6.28 0.81 11.04
N ARG A 77 5.93 0.91 12.33
CA ARG A 77 6.45 1.95 13.23
C ARG A 77 7.96 1.85 13.47
N GLN A 78 8.55 0.67 13.39
CA GLN A 78 10.01 0.50 13.48
C GLN A 78 10.75 1.08 12.26
N ARG A 79 10.06 1.18 11.11
CA ARG A 79 10.60 1.79 9.88
C ARG A 79 10.47 3.30 9.88
N CYS A 80 9.45 3.85 10.56
CA CYS A 80 9.27 5.28 10.67
C CYS A 80 10.36 5.87 11.59
N PRO A 81 11.10 6.91 11.16
CA PRO A 81 12.01 7.64 12.04
C PRO A 81 11.23 8.23 13.22
N ARG A 82 11.88 8.25 14.39
CA ARG A 82 11.37 8.91 15.60
C ARG A 82 11.60 10.40 15.57
#